data_AF-A0A1B6CIV0-F1
#
_entry.id   AF-A0A1B6CIV0-F1
#
_cell.length_a   1.000
_cell.length_b   1.000
_cell.length_c   1.000
_cell.angle_alpha   90.00
_cell.angle_beta   90.00
_cell.angle_gamma   90.00
#
_symmetry.space_group_name_H-M   'P 1'
#
loop_
_entity.id
_entity.type
_entity.pdbx_description
1 polymer ?
#
loop_
_entity_poly.entity_id
_entity_poly.type
_entity_poly.pdbx_seq_one_letter_code
_entity_poly.pdbx_strand_id
1 'polypeptide(L)'
;MYLRKFPNLKSLNMAGNPCTANAEFRMLVCAYIPQLVYYEYKLITTEESNIAIQYYLKDLEILEREENKLKKQIKDEEEAAAREALHKEAFVEQLDKDQLYEALFEKDEDGQALLLMNEEVQEIYNSFREQMGLVTSEIFELGQQQMKLRQEEISQYQS
;
A
#
# COMPACT_ATOMS: atom_id res chain seq x y z
N MET A 1 0.01 -18.45 7.50
CA MET A 1 1.17 -19.25 7.95
C MET A 1 2.39 -18.31 8.13
N TYR A 2 3.08 -18.31 9.28
CA TYR A 2 4.05 -17.23 9.61
C TYR A 2 5.36 -17.30 8.80
N LEU A 3 5.95 -18.49 8.65
CA LEU A 3 7.26 -18.67 8.01
C LEU A 3 7.26 -18.38 6.50
N ARG A 4 6.10 -18.49 5.84
CA ARG A 4 5.92 -18.17 4.42
C ARG A 4 6.27 -16.71 4.08
N LYS A 5 6.21 -15.80 5.06
CA LYS A 5 6.53 -14.38 4.89
C LYS A 5 8.02 -14.11 4.62
N PHE A 6 8.90 -15.07 4.86
CA PHE A 6 10.35 -14.91 4.67
C PHE A 6 10.79 -15.41 3.28
N PRO A 7 10.94 -14.55 2.25
CA PRO A 7 11.24 -14.99 0.89
C PRO A 7 12.62 -15.67 0.77
N ASN A 8 13.53 -15.35 1.69
CA ASN A 8 14.89 -15.86 1.74
C ASN A 8 15.06 -17.08 2.67
N LEU A 9 13.98 -17.60 3.26
CA LEU A 9 14.03 -18.81 4.07
C LEU A 9 14.23 -20.03 3.17
N LYS A 10 15.47 -20.55 3.11
CA LYS A 10 15.83 -21.71 2.26
C LYS A 10 16.04 -23.01 3.02
N SER A 11 16.35 -22.94 4.32
CA SER A 11 16.56 -24.12 5.16
C SER A 11 15.81 -23.94 6.48
N LEU A 12 15.13 -24.99 6.93
CA LEU A 12 14.37 -25.02 8.17
C LEU A 12 14.63 -26.35 8.87
N ASN A 13 14.94 -26.29 10.16
CA ASN A 13 15.05 -27.46 11.01
C ASN A 13 14.09 -27.29 12.19
N MET A 14 13.18 -28.24 12.36
CA MET A 14 12.20 -28.27 13.44
C MET A 14 12.36 -29.52 14.32
N ALA A 15 13.46 -30.26 14.21
CA ALA A 15 13.72 -31.45 15.00
C ALA A 15 13.58 -31.19 16.51
N GLY A 16 12.94 -32.11 17.22
CA GLY A 16 12.67 -31.99 18.66
C GLY A 16 11.43 -31.15 19.02
N ASN A 17 10.71 -30.59 18.03
CA ASN A 17 9.43 -29.92 18.28
C ASN A 17 8.25 -30.93 18.20
N PRO A 18 7.22 -30.82 19.06
CA PRO A 18 6.08 -31.74 19.04
C PRO A 18 5.33 -31.82 17.70
N CYS A 19 5.35 -30.74 16.90
CA CYS A 19 4.70 -30.71 15.59
C CYS A 19 5.31 -31.70 14.59
N THR A 20 6.57 -32.08 14.74
CA THR A 20 7.25 -33.02 13.83
C THR A 20 6.93 -34.49 14.14
N ALA A 21 6.17 -34.76 15.21
CA ALA A 21 5.66 -36.10 15.51
C ALA A 21 4.63 -36.58 14.49
N ASN A 22 3.95 -35.66 13.79
CA ASN A 22 3.05 -36.00 12.69
C ASN A 22 3.84 -36.19 11.39
N ALA A 23 3.73 -37.37 10.77
CA ALA A 23 4.35 -37.68 9.49
C ALA A 23 3.90 -36.76 8.34
N GLU A 24 2.68 -36.21 8.41
CA GLU A 24 2.14 -35.27 7.42
C GLU A 24 2.69 -33.85 7.60
N PHE A 25 3.37 -33.55 8.71
CA PHE A 25 3.90 -32.21 8.97
C PHE A 25 4.91 -31.78 7.89
N ARG A 26 5.73 -32.72 7.40
CA ARG A 26 6.65 -32.45 6.30
C ARG A 26 5.90 -32.03 5.03
N MET A 27 4.81 -32.71 4.69
CA MET A 27 3.97 -32.36 3.54
C MET A 27 3.34 -30.96 3.71
N LEU A 28 2.87 -30.62 4.91
CA LEU A 28 2.37 -29.28 5.22
C LEU A 28 3.47 -28.23 5.04
N VAL A 29 4.68 -28.46 5.54
CA VAL A 29 5.82 -27.54 5.37
C VAL A 29 6.15 -27.34 3.88
N CYS A 30 6.20 -28.41 3.10
CA CYS A 30 6.45 -28.36 1.66
C CYS A 30 5.39 -27.53 0.91
N ALA A 31 4.10 -27.71 1.23
CA ALA A 31 3.01 -26.99 0.59
C ALA A 31 2.97 -25.49 0.97
N TYR A 32 3.08 -25.20 2.28
CA TYR A 32 2.85 -23.86 2.80
C TYR A 32 4.10 -22.98 2.79
N ILE A 33 5.31 -23.52 2.62
CA ILE A 33 6.57 -22.76 2.48
C ILE A 33 7.25 -23.09 1.14
N PRO A 34 6.72 -22.63 0.00
CA PRO A 34 7.19 -23.01 -1.33
C PRO A 34 8.62 -22.55 -1.64
N GLN A 35 9.13 -21.54 -0.92
CA GLN A 35 10.50 -21.05 -1.07
C GLN A 35 11.56 -21.93 -0.37
N LEU A 36 11.13 -22.89 0.46
CA LEU A 36 12.00 -23.74 1.24
C LEU A 36 12.68 -24.80 0.36
N VAL A 37 13.98 -24.98 0.54
CA VAL A 37 14.79 -25.94 -0.23
C VAL A 37 15.17 -27.14 0.63
N TYR A 38 15.47 -26.93 1.91
CA TYR A 38 15.85 -27.97 2.83
C TYR A 38 14.95 -27.99 4.07
N TYR A 39 14.39 -29.15 4.38
CA TYR A 39 13.70 -29.41 5.64
C TYR A 39 14.41 -30.52 6.40
N GLU A 40 14.82 -30.24 7.65
CA GLU A 40 15.59 -31.16 8.51
C GLU A 40 16.83 -31.74 7.82
N TYR A 41 17.62 -30.85 7.19
CA TYR A 41 18.82 -31.17 6.41
C TYR A 41 18.59 -32.10 5.19
N LYS A 42 17.33 -32.39 4.83
CA LYS A 42 16.97 -33.13 3.63
C LYS A 42 16.45 -32.18 2.56
N LEU A 43 16.91 -32.37 1.33
CA LEU A 43 16.39 -31.65 0.17
C LEU A 43 14.90 -31.96 -0.01
N ILE A 44 14.10 -30.94 -0.29
CA ILE A 44 12.72 -31.11 -0.75
C ILE A 44 12.78 -31.32 -2.25
N THR A 45 12.25 -32.45 -2.73
CA THR A 45 12.24 -32.73 -4.16
C THR A 45 11.09 -31.98 -4.84
N THR A 46 11.22 -31.71 -6.13
CA THR A 46 10.14 -31.08 -6.92
C THR A 46 8.87 -31.93 -6.90
N GLU A 47 9.00 -33.25 -6.95
CA GLU A 47 7.88 -34.19 -6.88
C GLU A 47 7.14 -34.08 -5.53
N GLU A 48 7.89 -34.09 -4.42
CA GLU A 48 7.34 -33.94 -3.07
C GLU A 48 6.60 -32.60 -2.92
N SER A 49 7.20 -31.51 -3.42
CA SER A 49 6.59 -30.18 -3.42
C SER A 49 5.29 -30.16 -4.23
N ASN A 50 5.29 -30.72 -5.44
CA ASN A 50 4.09 -30.77 -6.29
C ASN A 50 2.96 -31.57 -5.66
N ILE A 51 3.25 -32.73 -5.06
CA ILE A 51 2.25 -33.55 -4.36
C ILE A 51 1.65 -32.75 -3.20
N ALA A 52 2.49 -32.10 -2.41
CA ALA A 52 2.07 -31.29 -1.27
C ALA A 52 1.18 -30.12 -1.71
N ILE A 53 1.57 -29.38 -2.76
CA ILE A 53 0.78 -28.27 -3.31
C ILE A 53 -0.57 -28.76 -3.82
N GLN A 54 -0.61 -29.87 -4.55
CA GLN A 54 -1.87 -30.44 -5.05
C GLN A 54 -2.79 -30.87 -3.92
N TYR A 55 -2.24 -31.45 -2.84
CA TYR A 55 -3.01 -31.87 -1.68
C TYR A 55 -3.70 -30.69 -0.99
N TYR A 56 -3.02 -29.54 -0.88
CA TYR A 56 -3.54 -28.33 -0.20
C TYR A 56 -4.03 -27.24 -1.15
N LEU A 57 -4.27 -27.54 -2.43
CA LEU A 57 -4.49 -26.54 -3.49
C LEU A 57 -5.55 -25.48 -3.11
N LYS A 58 -6.71 -25.92 -2.64
CA LYS A 58 -7.82 -25.01 -2.28
C LYS A 58 -7.45 -24.03 -1.16
N ASP A 59 -6.75 -24.53 -0.13
CA ASP A 59 -6.35 -23.70 1.00
C ASP A 59 -5.23 -22.72 0.59
N LEU A 60 -4.30 -23.18 -0.26
CA LEU A 60 -3.24 -22.35 -0.80
C LEU A 60 -3.78 -21.22 -1.69
N GLU A 61 -4.79 -21.49 -2.54
CA GLU A 61 -5.42 -20.45 -3.37
C GLU A 61 -6.07 -19.34 -2.54
N ILE A 62 -6.73 -19.69 -1.42
CA ILE A 62 -7.31 -18.71 -0.50
C ILE A 62 -6.20 -17.90 0.15
N LEU A 63 -5.18 -18.59 0.67
CA LEU A 63 -4.05 -17.97 1.34
C LEU A 63 -3.28 -17.01 0.42
N GLU A 64 -3.02 -17.41 -0.83
CA GLU A 64 -2.33 -16.56 -1.81
C GLU A 64 -3.14 -15.33 -2.20
N ARG A 65 -4.47 -15.45 -2.29
CA ARG A 65 -5.35 -14.31 -2.53
C ARG A 65 -5.25 -13.29 -1.39
N GLU A 66 -5.26 -13.75 -0.14
CA GLU A 66 -5.10 -12.90 1.04
C GLU A 66 -3.73 -12.24 1.10
N GLU A 67 -2.66 -13.00 0.83
CA GLU A 67 -1.29 -12.49 0.79
C GLU A 67 -1.10 -11.43 -0.29
N ASN A 68 -1.66 -11.66 -1.49
CA ASN A 68 -1.58 -10.69 -2.59
C ASN A 68 -2.39 -9.43 -2.29
N LYS A 69 -3.54 -9.55 -1.64
CA LYS A 69 -4.32 -8.40 -1.18
C LYS A 69 -3.53 -7.56 -0.18
N LEU A 70 -2.90 -8.19 0.81
CA LEU A 70 -2.11 -7.49 1.81
C LEU A 70 -0.88 -6.82 1.20
N LYS A 71 -0.15 -7.51 0.32
CA LYS A 71 1.00 -6.94 -0.40
C LYS A 71 0.59 -5.73 -1.24
N LYS A 72 -0.56 -5.80 -1.90
CA LYS A 72 -1.10 -4.67 -2.66
C LYS A 72 -1.40 -3.49 -1.74
N GLN A 73 -2.08 -3.72 -0.62
CA GLN A 73 -2.38 -2.66 0.36
C GLN A 73 -1.12 -1.98 0.88
N ILE A 74 -0.11 -2.74 1.31
CA ILE A 74 1.16 -2.18 1.77
C ILE A 74 1.82 -1.35 0.67
N LYS A 75 1.85 -1.86 -0.56
CA LYS A 75 2.43 -1.14 -1.69
C LYS A 75 1.67 0.15 -1.99
N ASP A 76 0.34 0.12 -1.98
CA ASP A 76 -0.51 1.29 -2.21
C ASP A 76 -0.30 2.34 -1.10
N GLU A 77 -0.12 1.91 0.16
CA GLU A 77 0.22 2.77 1.31
C GLU A 77 1.62 3.38 1.18
N GLU A 78 2.63 2.59 0.79
CA GLU A 78 3.99 3.07 0.54
C GLU A 78 4.03 4.09 -0.59
N GLU A 79 3.33 3.84 -1.70
CA GLU A 79 3.21 4.77 -2.82
C GLU A 79 2.45 6.04 -2.42
N ALA A 80 1.40 5.93 -1.60
CA ALA A 80 0.70 7.10 -1.06
C ALA A 80 1.60 7.94 -0.15
N ALA A 81 2.33 7.31 0.77
CA ALA A 81 3.25 8.00 1.66
C ALA A 81 4.41 8.66 0.90
N ALA A 82 4.95 8.01 -0.14
CA ALA A 82 5.98 8.58 -1.00
C ALA A 82 5.48 9.81 -1.77
N ARG A 83 4.25 9.76 -2.30
CA ARG A 83 3.61 10.93 -2.93
C ARG A 83 3.41 12.06 -1.94
N GLU A 84 2.92 11.77 -0.74
CA GLU A 84 2.74 12.78 0.30
C GLU A 84 4.06 13.44 0.71
N ALA A 85 5.14 12.66 0.83
CA ALA A 85 6.47 13.20 1.12
C ALA A 85 6.97 14.15 0.02
N LEU A 86 6.71 13.83 -1.25
CA LEU A 86 7.06 14.70 -2.37
C LEU A 86 6.22 16.00 -2.37
N HIS A 87 4.93 15.91 -2.05
CA HIS A 87 4.08 17.10 -1.92
C HIS A 87 4.53 18.00 -0.77
N LYS A 88 5.01 17.42 0.34
CA LYS A 88 5.62 18.15 1.47
C LYS A 88 6.87 18.91 1.05
N GLU A 89 7.75 18.29 0.27
CA GLU A 89 8.97 18.93 -0.22
C GLU A 89 8.68 20.12 -1.14
N ALA A 90 7.59 20.02 -1.92
CA ALA A 90 7.07 21.08 -2.76
C ALA A 90 6.20 22.12 -2.01
N PHE A 91 5.93 21.94 -0.70
CA PHE A 91 5.04 22.78 0.12
C PHE A 91 3.61 22.89 -0.43
N VAL A 92 3.10 21.81 -1.03
CA VAL A 92 1.78 21.74 -1.64
C VAL A 92 0.95 20.59 -1.08
N GLU A 93 1.15 20.28 0.21
CA GLU A 93 0.34 19.29 0.91
C GLU A 93 -1.15 19.64 0.81
N GLN A 94 -1.99 18.64 0.49
CA GLN A 94 -3.45 18.77 0.49
C GLN A 94 -3.99 19.84 -0.48
N LEU A 95 -3.22 20.21 -1.50
CA LEU A 95 -3.67 21.09 -2.59
C LEU A 95 -4.03 20.34 -3.87
N ASP A 96 -3.82 19.02 -3.91
CA ASP A 96 -4.17 18.16 -5.03
C ASP A 96 -5.67 17.81 -4.99
N LYS A 97 -6.50 18.76 -5.45
CA LYS A 97 -7.99 18.78 -5.53
C LYS A 97 -8.66 19.56 -4.39
N ASP A 98 -9.67 18.97 -3.77
CA ASP A 98 -10.64 19.65 -2.90
C ASP A 98 -10.28 19.58 -1.41
N GLN A 99 -9.14 19.00 -1.03
CA GLN A 99 -8.87 18.76 0.40
C GLN A 99 -8.78 20.09 1.18
N LEU A 100 -8.22 21.14 0.58
CA LEU A 100 -8.21 22.47 1.18
C LEU A 100 -9.64 22.99 1.38
N TYR A 101 -10.49 22.87 0.36
CA TYR A 101 -11.90 23.27 0.46
C TYR A 101 -12.60 22.52 1.60
N GLU A 102 -12.48 21.19 1.63
CA GLU A 102 -13.08 20.36 2.68
C GLU A 102 -12.58 20.77 4.07
N ALA A 103 -11.27 21.01 4.23
CA ALA A 103 -10.69 21.45 5.49
C ALA A 103 -11.17 22.83 5.95
N LEU A 104 -11.41 23.77 5.03
CA LEU A 104 -11.96 25.10 5.36
C LEU A 104 -13.42 25.01 5.83
N PHE A 105 -14.23 24.16 5.19
CA PHE A 105 -15.68 24.13 5.36
C PHE A 105 -16.21 22.99 6.25
N GLU A 106 -15.34 22.08 6.72
CA GLU A 106 -15.72 20.94 7.57
C GLU A 106 -16.57 21.34 8.79
N LYS A 107 -16.27 22.52 9.38
CA LYS A 107 -16.91 23.02 10.60
C LYS A 107 -17.79 24.26 10.36
N ASP A 108 -18.14 24.54 9.12
CA ASP A 108 -19.01 25.67 8.75
C ASP A 108 -20.49 25.27 8.89
N GLU A 109 -20.99 25.22 10.14
CA GLU A 109 -22.39 24.88 10.43
C GLU A 109 -23.38 25.85 9.78
N ASP A 110 -23.02 27.14 9.73
CA ASP A 110 -23.84 28.19 9.11
C ASP A 110 -23.90 27.99 7.59
N GLY A 111 -22.76 27.75 6.93
CA GLY A 111 -22.72 27.45 5.50
C GLY A 111 -23.47 26.17 5.13
N GLN A 112 -23.41 25.14 5.97
CA GLN A 112 -24.20 23.93 5.79
C GLN A 112 -25.71 24.20 5.90
N ALA A 113 -26.13 25.08 6.80
CA ALA A 113 -27.53 25.50 6.90
C ALA A 113 -27.98 26.29 5.66
N LEU A 114 -27.11 27.15 5.11
CA LEU A 114 -27.39 27.92 3.88
C LEU A 114 -27.60 27.01 2.66
N LEU A 115 -26.82 25.94 2.53
CA LEU A 115 -26.96 24.95 1.45
C LEU A 115 -28.34 24.27 1.39
N LEU A 116 -29.09 24.28 2.50
CA LEU A 116 -30.44 23.70 2.58
C LEU A 116 -31.56 24.67 2.14
N MET A 117 -31.24 25.94 1.89
CA MET A 117 -32.26 26.97 1.65
C MET A 117 -32.87 26.93 0.26
N ASN A 118 -32.05 26.89 -0.80
CA ASN A 118 -32.51 26.84 -2.20
C ASN A 118 -31.41 26.32 -3.15
N GLU A 119 -31.80 25.97 -4.37
CA GLU A 119 -30.89 25.45 -5.41
C GLU A 119 -29.87 26.50 -5.88
N GLU A 120 -30.26 27.79 -5.93
CA GLU A 120 -29.36 28.88 -6.32
C GLU A 120 -28.14 29.00 -5.40
N VAL A 121 -28.32 28.81 -4.08
CA VAL A 121 -27.20 28.81 -3.13
C VAL A 121 -26.30 27.60 -3.36
N GLN A 122 -26.86 26.42 -3.65
CA GLN A 122 -26.07 25.23 -3.96
C GLN A 122 -25.22 25.42 -5.22
N GLU A 123 -25.77 26.04 -6.27
CA GLU A 123 -25.02 26.37 -7.48
C GLU A 123 -23.82 27.30 -7.21
N ILE A 124 -24.02 28.31 -6.35
CA ILE A 124 -22.94 29.24 -5.95
C ILE A 124 -21.82 28.49 -5.22
N TYR A 125 -22.16 27.65 -4.25
CA TYR A 125 -21.17 26.86 -3.50
C TYR A 125 -20.41 25.88 -4.40
N ASN A 126 -21.12 25.22 -5.32
CA ASN A 126 -20.48 24.32 -6.29
C ASN A 126 -19.53 25.08 -7.21
N SER A 127 -19.94 26.23 -7.74
CA SER A 127 -19.08 27.07 -8.58
C SER A 127 -17.84 27.57 -7.82
N PHE A 128 -18.01 27.98 -6.56
CA PHE A 128 -16.88 28.39 -5.72
C PHE A 128 -15.92 27.24 -5.42
N ARG A 129 -16.43 26.04 -5.12
CA ARG A 129 -15.63 24.82 -4.94
C ARG A 129 -14.82 24.51 -6.21
N GLU A 130 -15.46 24.53 -7.38
CA GLU A 130 -14.79 24.29 -8.67
C GLU A 130 -13.68 25.32 -8.92
N GLN A 131 -13.95 26.61 -8.72
CA GLN A 131 -12.95 27.67 -8.88
C GLN A 131 -11.78 27.52 -7.91
N MET A 132 -12.07 27.21 -6.64
CA MET A 132 -11.03 26.94 -5.66
C MET A 132 -10.17 25.75 -6.09
N GLY A 133 -10.79 24.66 -6.54
CA GLY A 133 -10.10 23.46 -7.03
C GLY A 133 -9.18 23.74 -8.23
N LEU A 134 -9.58 24.63 -9.13
CA LEU A 134 -8.72 25.09 -10.24
C LEU A 134 -7.50 25.85 -9.71
N VAL A 135 -7.70 26.81 -8.82
CA VAL A 135 -6.60 27.63 -8.26
C VAL A 135 -5.65 26.78 -7.41
N THR A 136 -6.16 25.87 -6.57
CA THR A 136 -5.31 24.97 -5.78
C THR A 136 -4.49 24.03 -6.65
N SER A 137 -5.08 23.54 -7.74
CA SER A 137 -4.36 22.72 -8.74
C SER A 137 -3.24 23.50 -9.43
N GLU A 138 -3.46 24.76 -9.80
CA GLU A 138 -2.43 25.63 -10.37
C GLU A 138 -1.27 25.86 -9.39
N ILE A 139 -1.57 26.12 -8.11
CA ILE A 139 -0.56 26.27 -7.04
C ILE A 139 0.21 24.97 -6.86
N PHE A 140 -0.50 23.83 -6.88
CA PHE A 140 0.08 22.50 -6.76
C PHE A 140 1.08 22.20 -7.88
N GLU A 141 0.74 22.49 -9.13
CA GLU A 141 1.64 22.34 -10.27
C GLU A 141 2.84 23.28 -10.17
N LEU A 142 2.61 24.55 -9.83
CA LEU A 142 3.67 25.54 -9.66
C LEU A 142 4.66 25.12 -8.56
N GLY A 143 4.17 24.65 -7.41
CA GLY A 143 5.02 24.18 -6.31
C GLY A 143 5.94 23.04 -6.72
N GLN A 144 5.41 22.06 -7.49
CA GLN A 144 6.22 20.97 -8.02
C GLN A 144 7.28 21.44 -9.03
N GLN A 145 6.97 22.41 -9.89
CA GLN A 145 7.95 23.00 -10.81
C GLN A 145 9.06 23.72 -10.06
N GLN A 146 8.71 24.54 -9.06
CA GLN A 146 9.67 25.26 -8.24
C GLN A 146 10.54 24.33 -7.38
N MET A 147 9.99 23.20 -6.91
CA MET A 147 10.76 22.17 -6.23
C MET A 147 11.85 21.59 -7.14
N LYS A 148 11.54 21.28 -8.40
CA LYS A 148 12.53 20.77 -9.37
C LYS A 148 13.64 21.79 -9.63
N LEU A 149 13.28 23.05 -9.85
CA LEU A 149 14.25 24.14 -10.03
C LEU A 149 15.17 24.25 -8.81
N ARG A 150 14.61 24.23 -7.59
CA ARG A 150 15.40 24.24 -6.34
C ARG A 150 16.35 23.05 -6.24
N GLN A 151 15.91 21.86 -6.60
CA GLN A 151 16.76 20.65 -6.58
C GLN A 151 17.91 20.76 -7.59
N GLU A 152 17.64 21.29 -8.80
CA GLU A 152 18.66 21.54 -9.82
C GLU A 152 19.69 22.56 -9.33
N GLU A 153 19.24 23.68 -8.76
CA GLU A 153 20.13 24.71 -8.20
C GLU A 153 21.03 24.11 -7.11
N ILE A 154 20.45 23.39 -6.13
CA ILE A 154 21.22 22.73 -5.06
C ILE A 154 22.26 21.76 -5.63
N SER A 155 21.90 20.98 -6.66
CA SER A 155 22.81 20.01 -7.29
C SER A 155 24.03 20.70 -7.93
N GLN A 156 23.83 21.87 -8.53
CA GLN A 156 24.91 22.65 -9.14
C GLN A 156 25.89 23.21 -8.10
N TYR A 157 25.41 23.53 -6.90
CA TYR A 157 26.27 24.01 -5.80
C TYR A 157 27.00 22.91 -5.05
N GLN A 158 26.53 21.66 -5.12
CA GLN A 158 27.11 20.50 -4.43
C GLN A 158 28.09 19.69 -5.31
N SER A 159 28.11 19.96 -6.63
CA SER A 159 29.12 19.45 -7.57
C SER A 159 30.44 20.21 -7.46
#